data_AF-A0A358DDJ8-F1
#
_entry.id   AF-A0A358DDJ8-F1
#
_cell.length_a   1.000
_cell.length_b   1.000
_cell.length_c   1.000
_cell.angle_alpha   90.00
_cell.angle_beta   90.00
_cell.angle_gamma   90.00
#
_symmetry.space_group_name_H-M   'P 1'
#
loop_
_entity.id
_entity.type
_entity.pdbx_description
1 polymer ?
#
loop_
_entity_poly.entity_id
_entity_poly.type
_entity_poly.pdbx_seq_one_letter_code
_entity_poly.pdbx_strand_id
1 'polypeptide(L)'
;KKDKDGLKGKIKVVAQVGLALIVGLMMYWSPDIVARENTEIRVNNVIEQVQYKDQNVKTTKTTIPFVKNNNFDYRWLVSWMGDFADEAVWVVFVLSVILIVTAVSNSANLTDGLDGLASGSSAVIGVALGVLAYVSGRVDFASYLNIMYIPGGDELMVFAAAFVGATVGFLWYNAYPAQVFMGDTGSLTLGGIIGVFAVLIHKEMLLPILCGVFFVEALSVILQVTYFKYTKKRSGIGKRVFKMSPLHHHFQKAGNAGIDALIQKPLIPITEPKIVSRFWLIGMILAVIAVATLKMR
;
A
#
# COMPACT_ATOMS: atom_id res chain seq x y z
N LYS A 1 -4.48 -1.07 36.57
CA LYS A 1 -3.66 -1.89 35.65
C LYS A 1 -4.12 -1.59 34.23
N LYS A 2 -3.52 -0.59 33.55
CA LYS A 2 -3.75 -0.37 32.12
C LYS A 2 -2.71 -1.19 31.40
N ASP A 3 -3.17 -2.20 30.67
CA ASP A 3 -2.32 -3.03 29.81
C ASP A 3 -1.60 -2.07 28.85
N LYS A 4 -0.28 -1.92 29.01
CA LYS A 4 0.57 -1.12 28.12
C LYS A 4 0.94 -1.90 26.86
N ASP A 5 0.57 -3.18 26.81
CA ASP A 5 0.70 -4.02 25.65
C ASP A 5 -0.43 -3.65 24.70
N GLY A 6 -0.09 -3.33 23.44
CA GLY A 6 -1.05 -2.96 22.42
C GLY A 6 -2.11 -4.03 22.12
N LEU A 7 -2.80 -3.91 20.99
CA LEU A 7 -3.83 -4.88 20.61
C LEU A 7 -3.23 -6.29 20.54
N LYS A 8 -3.89 -7.27 21.16
CA LYS A 8 -3.44 -8.67 21.09
C LYS A 8 -3.32 -9.09 19.63
N GLY A 9 -2.22 -9.73 19.25
CA GLY A 9 -1.94 -10.09 17.85
C GLY A 9 -3.07 -10.84 17.14
N LYS A 10 -3.76 -11.74 17.85
CA LYS A 10 -4.95 -12.44 17.30
C LYS A 10 -6.09 -11.47 16.95
N ILE A 11 -6.33 -10.46 17.79
CA ILE A 11 -7.38 -9.45 17.56
C ILE A 11 -7.00 -8.59 16.35
N LYS A 12 -5.72 -8.21 16.21
CA LYS A 12 -5.24 -7.45 15.04
C LYS A 12 -5.54 -8.19 13.73
N VAL A 13 -5.17 -9.46 13.65
CA VAL A 13 -5.39 -10.28 12.45
C VAL A 13 -6.89 -10.47 12.18
N VAL A 14 -7.70 -10.76 13.19
CA VAL A 14 -9.15 -10.91 13.03
C VAL A 14 -9.79 -9.61 12.53
N ALA A 15 -9.39 -8.45 13.05
CA ALA A 15 -9.91 -7.16 12.60
C ALA A 15 -9.52 -6.85 11.15
N GLN A 16 -8.25 -7.09 10.78
CA GLN A 16 -7.75 -6.88 9.40
C GLN A 16 -8.46 -7.80 8.40
N VAL A 17 -8.53 -9.10 8.70
CA VAL A 17 -9.19 -10.10 7.85
C VAL A 17 -10.69 -9.82 7.76
N GLY A 18 -11.34 -9.49 8.88
CA GLY A 18 -12.76 -9.15 8.91
C GLY A 18 -13.09 -7.91 8.08
N LEU A 19 -12.34 -6.83 8.23
CA LEU A 19 -12.50 -5.61 7.42
C LEU A 19 -12.32 -5.92 5.93
N ALA A 20 -11.26 -6.63 5.57
CA ALA A 20 -10.96 -6.94 4.19
C ALA A 20 -11.98 -7.88 3.54
N LEU A 21 -12.52 -8.83 4.32
CA LEU A 21 -13.62 -9.70 3.88
C LEU A 21 -14.89 -8.88 3.61
N ILE A 22 -15.25 -7.95 4.52
CA ILE A 22 -16.39 -7.05 4.32
C ILE A 22 -16.23 -6.24 3.04
N VAL A 23 -15.04 -5.67 2.81
CA VAL A 23 -14.74 -4.89 1.60
C VAL A 23 -14.83 -5.76 0.34
N GLY A 24 -14.18 -6.94 0.33
CA GLY A 24 -14.21 -7.84 -0.82
C GLY A 24 -15.62 -8.31 -1.16
N LEU A 25 -16.43 -8.65 -0.15
CA LEU A 25 -17.83 -9.02 -0.34
C LEU A 25 -18.70 -7.83 -0.78
N MET A 26 -18.43 -6.63 -0.27
CA MET A 26 -19.10 -5.41 -0.72
C MET A 26 -18.82 -5.13 -2.20
N MET A 27 -17.58 -5.27 -2.66
CA MET A 27 -17.26 -5.15 -4.09
C MET A 27 -17.98 -6.22 -4.93
N TYR A 28 -18.07 -7.44 -4.40
CA TYR A 28 -18.78 -8.53 -5.08
C TYR A 28 -20.30 -8.33 -5.14
N TRP A 29 -20.95 -7.81 -4.11
CA TRP A 29 -22.42 -7.69 -4.05
C TRP A 29 -22.98 -6.31 -4.41
N SER A 30 -22.24 -5.22 -4.19
CA SER A 30 -22.75 -3.86 -4.42
C SER A 30 -22.96 -3.61 -5.93
N PRO A 31 -24.15 -3.20 -6.38
CA PRO A 31 -24.38 -2.86 -7.78
C PRO A 31 -23.64 -1.59 -8.22
N ASP A 32 -23.25 -0.74 -7.27
CA ASP A 32 -22.63 0.56 -7.54
C ASP A 32 -21.11 0.48 -7.75
N ILE A 33 -20.48 -0.63 -7.34
CA ILE A 33 -19.04 -0.85 -7.51
C ILE A 33 -18.80 -1.48 -8.88
N VAL A 34 -18.59 -0.62 -9.87
CA VAL A 34 -18.43 -0.96 -11.28
C VAL A 34 -17.32 -0.13 -11.90
N ALA A 35 -16.82 -0.58 -13.05
CA ALA A 35 -15.85 0.16 -13.84
C ALA A 35 -16.18 0.10 -15.34
N ARG A 36 -15.62 1.04 -16.11
CA ARG A 36 -15.64 1.01 -17.57
C ARG A 36 -14.22 0.81 -18.09
N GLU A 37 -14.08 -0.21 -18.93
CA GLU A 37 -12.82 -0.50 -19.61
C GLU A 37 -12.63 0.45 -20.79
N ASN A 38 -11.42 0.97 -20.90
CA ASN A 38 -10.95 1.74 -22.05
C ASN A 38 -10.55 0.79 -23.20
N THR A 39 -11.00 1.12 -24.42
CA THR A 39 -10.58 0.48 -25.67
C THR A 39 -9.91 1.53 -26.55
N GLU A 40 -8.73 1.21 -27.07
CA GLU A 40 -8.01 2.10 -27.98
C GLU A 40 -8.48 1.88 -29.41
N ILE A 41 -8.88 2.95 -30.10
CA ILE A 41 -9.03 2.96 -31.55
C ILE A 41 -7.71 3.47 -32.14
N ARG A 42 -6.97 2.56 -32.80
CA ARG A 42 -5.71 2.87 -33.45
C ARG A 42 -5.90 3.00 -34.96
N VAL A 43 -5.50 4.13 -35.53
CA VAL A 43 -5.40 4.33 -36.98
C VAL A 43 -3.93 4.58 -37.31
N ASN A 44 -3.36 3.79 -38.23
CA ASN A 44 -1.94 3.87 -38.62
C ASN A 44 -0.96 3.79 -37.45
N ASN A 45 -1.25 2.94 -36.46
CA ASN A 45 -0.43 2.76 -35.25
C ASN A 45 -0.33 3.99 -34.33
N VAL A 46 -1.18 5.01 -34.55
CA VAL A 46 -1.37 6.17 -33.69
C VAL A 46 -2.70 6.00 -32.96
N ILE A 47 -2.73 6.27 -31.65
CA ILE A 47 -3.97 6.26 -30.87
C ILE A 47 -4.74 7.52 -31.25
N GLU A 48 -5.85 7.37 -31.98
CA GLU A 48 -6.69 8.50 -32.38
C GLU A 48 -7.70 8.85 -31.29
N GLN A 49 -8.35 7.84 -30.70
CA GLN A 49 -9.35 8.02 -29.64
C GLN A 49 -9.35 6.85 -28.65
N VAL A 50 -9.53 7.16 -27.37
CA VAL A 50 -9.82 6.18 -26.32
C VAL A 50 -11.34 6.17 -26.12
N GLN A 51 -11.98 5.05 -26.41
CA GLN A 51 -13.43 4.89 -26.24
C GLN A 51 -13.70 3.95 -25.06
N TYR A 52 -14.62 4.34 -24.18
CA TYR A 52 -15.09 3.47 -23.12
C TYR A 52 -16.24 2.60 -23.60
N LYS A 53 -16.31 1.37 -23.10
CA LYS A 53 -17.53 0.57 -23.23
C LYS A 53 -18.68 1.32 -22.53
N ASP A 54 -19.83 1.41 -23.19
CA ASP A 54 -21.01 2.12 -22.64
C ASP A 54 -21.57 1.44 -21.37
N GLN A 55 -21.27 0.16 -21.18
CA GLN A 55 -21.78 -0.63 -20.07
C GLN A 55 -20.83 -0.61 -18.87
N ASN A 56 -21.40 -0.28 -17.71
CA ASN A 56 -20.77 -0.49 -16.42
C ASN A 56 -20.66 -2.00 -16.16
N VAL A 57 -19.45 -2.50 -15.91
CA VAL A 57 -19.22 -3.91 -15.61
C VAL A 57 -18.55 -4.07 -14.26
N LYS A 58 -18.88 -5.16 -13.56
CA LYS A 58 -18.06 -5.60 -12.44
C LYS A 58 -16.77 -6.18 -12.99
N THR A 59 -15.65 -5.70 -12.46
CA THR A 59 -14.34 -6.14 -12.89
C THR A 59 -13.51 -6.49 -11.69
N THR A 60 -12.77 -7.59 -11.80
CA THR A 60 -11.68 -7.91 -10.87
C THR A 60 -10.35 -7.38 -11.41
N LYS A 61 -10.32 -6.79 -12.61
CA LYS A 61 -9.08 -6.31 -13.21
C LYS A 61 -8.47 -5.15 -12.44
N THR A 62 -7.15 -5.08 -12.44
CA THR A 62 -6.39 -3.99 -11.83
C THR A 62 -5.31 -3.47 -12.78
N THR A 63 -4.85 -2.25 -12.53
CA THR A 63 -3.90 -1.55 -13.38
C THR A 63 -2.47 -2.01 -13.09
N ILE A 64 -1.75 -2.57 -14.07
CA ILE A 64 -0.33 -2.96 -13.88
C ILE A 64 0.58 -1.73 -14.02
N PRO A 65 1.37 -1.35 -13.02
CA PRO A 65 2.28 -0.22 -13.19
C PRO A 65 3.33 -0.48 -14.28
N PHE A 66 3.71 0.56 -15.03
CA PHE A 66 4.77 0.56 -16.07
C PHE A 66 4.56 -0.30 -17.32
N VAL A 67 3.43 -0.99 -17.47
CA VAL A 67 3.13 -1.76 -18.69
C VAL A 67 2.01 -1.07 -19.47
N LYS A 68 2.32 -0.65 -20.72
CA LYS A 68 1.34 -0.04 -21.62
C LYS A 68 0.20 -1.03 -21.89
N ASN A 69 -1.04 -0.56 -21.74
CA ASN A 69 -2.27 -1.28 -22.10
C ASN A 69 -2.43 -2.66 -21.48
N ASN A 70 -1.80 -2.88 -20.34
CA ASN A 70 -1.92 -4.13 -19.62
C ASN A 70 -2.64 -3.90 -18.30
N ASN A 71 -3.83 -4.48 -18.22
CA ASN A 71 -4.57 -4.65 -16.98
C ASN A 71 -4.35 -6.08 -16.52
N PHE A 72 -4.01 -6.28 -15.25
CA PHE A 72 -3.93 -7.61 -14.67
C PHE A 72 -5.35 -8.08 -14.43
N ASP A 73 -5.73 -9.18 -15.08
CA ASP A 73 -7.00 -9.84 -14.82
C ASP A 73 -6.77 -11.00 -13.84
N TYR A 74 -7.42 -10.93 -12.67
CA TYR A 74 -7.36 -12.01 -11.69
C TYR A 74 -7.89 -13.33 -12.26
N ARG A 75 -8.71 -13.29 -13.31
CA ARG A 75 -9.17 -14.50 -14.02
C ARG A 75 -8.01 -15.33 -14.55
N TRP A 76 -6.86 -14.73 -14.87
CA TRP A 76 -5.68 -15.46 -15.33
C TRP A 76 -5.15 -16.46 -14.30
N LEU A 77 -5.42 -16.25 -13.00
CA LEU A 77 -5.01 -17.18 -11.94
C LEU A 77 -5.90 -18.44 -11.87
N VAL A 78 -7.10 -18.37 -12.45
CA VAL A 78 -8.13 -19.43 -12.39
C VAL A 78 -8.60 -19.89 -13.76
N SER A 79 -7.98 -19.43 -14.85
CA SER A 79 -8.40 -19.74 -16.22
C SER A 79 -8.34 -21.24 -16.54
N TRP A 80 -7.53 -21.99 -15.81
CA TRP A 80 -7.43 -23.45 -15.89
C TRP A 80 -8.68 -24.17 -15.35
N MET A 81 -9.60 -23.48 -14.67
CA MET A 81 -10.81 -24.04 -14.06
C MET A 81 -12.02 -24.08 -15.03
N GLY A 82 -11.85 -23.66 -16.28
CA GLY A 82 -12.91 -23.72 -17.30
C GLY A 82 -14.14 -22.90 -16.91
N ASP A 83 -15.31 -23.54 -16.90
CA ASP A 83 -16.60 -22.91 -16.62
C ASP A 83 -16.70 -22.36 -15.19
N PHE A 84 -15.96 -22.93 -14.23
CA PHE A 84 -15.93 -22.45 -12.84
C PHE A 84 -15.03 -21.21 -12.62
N ALA A 85 -14.37 -20.71 -13.67
CA ALA A 85 -13.44 -19.59 -13.55
C ALA A 85 -14.13 -18.28 -13.14
N ASP A 86 -15.41 -18.10 -13.49
CA ASP A 86 -16.19 -16.90 -13.16
C ASP A 86 -16.51 -16.80 -11.66
N GLU A 87 -16.84 -17.92 -11.00
CA GLU A 87 -17.03 -17.94 -9.55
C GLU A 87 -15.69 -17.94 -8.81
N ALA A 88 -14.71 -18.70 -9.32
CA ALA A 88 -13.40 -18.83 -8.69
C ALA A 88 -12.62 -17.51 -8.69
N VAL A 89 -12.75 -16.67 -9.72
CA VAL A 89 -12.02 -15.39 -9.78
C VAL A 89 -12.42 -14.47 -8.62
N TRP A 90 -13.69 -14.45 -8.23
CA TRP A 90 -14.14 -13.64 -7.10
C TRP A 90 -13.62 -14.14 -5.77
N VAL A 91 -13.54 -15.47 -5.59
CA VAL A 91 -12.91 -16.05 -4.40
C VAL A 91 -11.43 -15.63 -4.31
N VAL A 92 -10.68 -15.76 -5.42
CA VAL A 92 -9.27 -15.35 -5.48
C VAL A 92 -9.11 -13.85 -5.28
N PHE A 93 -10.00 -13.04 -5.82
CA PHE A 93 -10.02 -11.59 -5.63
C PHE A 93 -10.22 -11.24 -4.14
N VAL A 94 -11.23 -11.80 -3.46
CA VAL A 94 -11.47 -11.57 -2.03
C VAL A 94 -10.27 -12.00 -1.18
N LEU A 95 -9.66 -13.15 -1.47
CA LEU A 95 -8.44 -13.59 -0.79
C LEU A 95 -7.28 -12.61 -1.00
N SER A 96 -7.18 -12.03 -2.20
CA SER A 96 -6.18 -11.03 -2.53
C SER A 96 -6.42 -9.73 -1.77
N VAL A 97 -7.67 -9.26 -1.66
CA VAL A 97 -8.03 -8.10 -0.84
C VAL A 97 -7.65 -8.33 0.63
N ILE A 98 -7.93 -9.52 1.17
CA ILE A 98 -7.51 -9.91 2.54
C ILE A 98 -5.99 -9.79 2.69
N LEU A 99 -5.23 -10.34 1.74
CA LEU A 99 -3.76 -10.25 1.76
C LEU A 99 -3.28 -8.81 1.71
N ILE A 100 -3.79 -8.01 0.77
CA ILE A 100 -3.38 -6.62 0.54
C ILE A 100 -3.65 -5.76 1.79
N VAL A 101 -4.89 -5.76 2.29
CA VAL A 101 -5.28 -4.94 3.44
C VAL A 101 -4.50 -5.36 4.68
N THR A 102 -4.35 -6.67 4.92
CA THR A 102 -3.57 -7.19 6.06
C THR A 102 -2.09 -6.83 5.95
N ALA A 103 -1.51 -6.94 4.76
CA ALA A 103 -0.11 -6.62 4.52
C ALA A 103 0.17 -5.12 4.72
N VAL A 104 -0.62 -4.24 4.12
CA VAL A 104 -0.43 -2.79 4.23
C VAL A 104 -0.70 -2.31 5.67
N SER A 105 -1.75 -2.81 6.32
CA SER A 105 -2.07 -2.51 7.72
C SER A 105 -0.94 -2.91 8.67
N ASN A 106 -0.39 -4.11 8.55
CA ASN A 106 0.76 -4.52 9.37
C ASN A 106 2.04 -3.75 9.01
N SER A 107 2.25 -3.42 7.74
CA SER A 107 3.42 -2.63 7.32
C SER A 107 3.39 -1.21 7.88
N ALA A 108 2.21 -0.58 7.92
CA ALA A 108 2.01 0.72 8.58
C ALA A 108 2.27 0.63 10.09
N ASN A 109 1.79 -0.43 10.77
CA ASN A 109 2.06 -0.67 12.18
C ASN A 109 3.55 -0.89 12.48
N LEU A 110 4.29 -1.59 11.61
CA LEU A 110 5.75 -1.73 11.73
C LEU A 110 6.48 -0.40 11.53
N THR A 111 5.93 0.51 10.71
CA THR A 111 6.52 1.83 10.41
C THR A 111 6.26 2.85 11.52
N ASP A 112 5.25 2.63 12.37
CA ASP A 112 4.90 3.47 13.53
C ASP A 112 5.87 3.25 14.71
N GLY A 113 7.17 3.38 14.45
CA GLY A 113 8.25 3.19 15.43
C GLY A 113 9.12 4.42 15.67
N LEU A 114 8.89 5.51 14.94
CA LEU A 114 9.52 6.83 15.12
C LEU A 114 8.46 7.94 15.01
N ASP A 115 8.69 9.03 15.73
CA ASP A 115 7.81 10.20 15.80
C ASP A 115 7.58 10.81 14.41
N GLY A 116 6.32 10.81 13.95
CA GLY A 116 5.91 11.35 12.65
C GLY A 116 6.14 10.43 11.44
N LEU A 117 6.81 9.29 11.59
CA LEU A 117 7.18 8.47 10.43
C LEU A 117 5.96 7.88 9.71
N ALA A 118 5.09 7.19 10.46
CA ALA A 118 3.89 6.57 9.90
C ALA A 118 2.87 7.61 9.42
N SER A 119 2.57 8.63 10.24
CA SER A 119 1.59 9.67 9.93
C SER A 119 2.00 10.49 8.69
N GLY A 120 3.24 10.96 8.63
CA GLY A 120 3.73 11.73 7.48
C GLY A 120 3.82 10.89 6.20
N SER A 121 4.24 9.64 6.29
CA SER A 121 4.24 8.73 5.12
C SER A 121 2.82 8.46 4.63
N SER A 122 1.86 8.24 5.54
CA SER A 122 0.45 8.08 5.21
C SER A 122 -0.16 9.31 4.56
N ALA A 123 0.18 10.52 5.00
CA ALA A 123 -0.32 11.75 4.38
C ALA A 123 0.11 11.84 2.90
N VAL A 124 1.39 11.54 2.60
CA VAL A 124 1.91 11.51 1.22
C VAL A 124 1.18 10.47 0.37
N ILE A 125 0.97 9.26 0.90
CA ILE A 125 0.22 8.19 0.21
C ILE A 125 -1.23 8.62 -0.03
N GLY A 126 -1.88 9.23 0.96
CA GLY A 126 -3.26 9.71 0.88
C GLY A 126 -3.45 10.77 -0.20
N VAL A 127 -2.52 11.72 -0.34
CA VAL A 127 -2.54 12.72 -1.43
C VAL A 127 -2.47 12.03 -2.78
N ALA A 128 -1.54 11.09 -2.96
CA ALA A 128 -1.39 10.38 -4.23
C ALA A 128 -2.64 9.53 -4.56
N LEU A 129 -3.18 8.78 -3.59
CA LEU A 129 -4.41 8.01 -3.77
C LEU A 129 -5.62 8.91 -4.11
N GLY A 130 -5.74 10.08 -3.46
CA GLY A 130 -6.77 11.07 -3.79
C GLY A 130 -6.65 11.58 -5.23
N VAL A 131 -5.44 11.91 -5.68
CA VAL A 131 -5.19 12.30 -7.09
C VAL A 131 -5.56 11.15 -8.02
N LEU A 132 -5.15 9.91 -7.72
CA LEU A 132 -5.48 8.73 -8.52
C LEU A 132 -6.99 8.46 -8.60
N ALA A 133 -7.71 8.65 -7.49
CA ALA A 133 -9.17 8.56 -7.45
C ALA A 133 -9.82 9.62 -8.35
N TYR A 134 -9.39 10.88 -8.22
CA TYR A 134 -9.94 11.99 -9.00
C TYR A 134 -9.76 11.80 -10.51
N VAL A 135 -8.58 11.37 -10.95
CA VAL A 135 -8.33 11.14 -12.38
C VAL A 135 -9.04 9.89 -12.92
N SER A 136 -9.19 8.84 -12.11
CA SER A 136 -9.98 7.65 -12.48
C SER A 136 -11.49 7.93 -12.47
N GLY A 137 -11.96 8.88 -11.66
CA GLY A 137 -13.37 9.23 -11.47
C GLY A 137 -13.93 10.23 -12.47
N ARG A 138 -13.09 10.80 -13.34
CA ARG A 138 -13.52 11.72 -14.40
C ARG A 138 -13.24 11.15 -15.78
N VAL A 139 -14.29 11.06 -16.62
CA VAL A 139 -14.19 10.50 -17.98
C VAL A 139 -13.12 11.21 -18.82
N ASP A 140 -13.04 12.54 -18.76
CA ASP A 140 -12.09 13.33 -19.55
C ASP A 140 -10.63 12.96 -19.23
N PHE A 141 -10.29 12.88 -17.93
CA PHE A 141 -8.95 12.54 -17.48
C PHE A 141 -8.64 11.06 -17.68
N ALA A 142 -9.60 10.19 -17.39
CA ALA A 142 -9.43 8.76 -17.59
C ALA A 142 -9.16 8.45 -19.07
N SER A 143 -9.89 9.10 -19.99
CA SER A 143 -9.70 8.98 -21.45
C SER A 143 -8.31 9.46 -21.84
N TYR A 144 -7.90 10.64 -21.38
CA TYR A 144 -6.61 11.24 -21.70
C TYR A 144 -5.43 10.40 -21.20
N LEU A 145 -5.55 9.83 -20.00
CA LEU A 145 -4.52 8.98 -19.39
C LEU A 145 -4.64 7.51 -19.79
N ASN A 146 -5.64 7.16 -20.61
CA ASN A 146 -5.91 5.80 -21.07
C ASN A 146 -5.96 4.79 -19.90
N ILE A 147 -6.77 5.11 -18.89
CA ILE A 147 -6.97 4.29 -17.69
C ILE A 147 -8.42 3.86 -17.55
N MET A 148 -8.64 2.84 -16.72
CA MET A 148 -9.98 2.42 -16.34
C MET A 148 -10.75 3.57 -15.69
N TYR A 149 -11.97 3.80 -16.15
CA TYR A 149 -12.87 4.79 -15.57
C TYR A 149 -13.71 4.16 -14.47
N ILE A 150 -13.81 4.83 -13.33
CA ILE A 150 -14.53 4.36 -12.14
C ILE A 150 -15.63 5.38 -11.83
N PRO A 151 -16.88 5.12 -12.24
CA PRO A 151 -18.00 6.01 -11.95
C PRO A 151 -18.12 6.30 -10.44
N GLY A 152 -18.23 7.57 -10.06
CA GLY A 152 -18.33 8.00 -8.66
C GLY A 152 -17.02 7.87 -7.86
N GLY A 153 -15.92 7.42 -8.49
CA GLY A 153 -14.63 7.27 -7.83
C GLY A 153 -14.00 8.62 -7.40
N ASP A 154 -14.44 9.73 -7.97
CA ASP A 154 -14.03 11.08 -7.61
C ASP A 154 -14.51 11.49 -6.19
N GLU A 155 -15.60 10.93 -5.69
CA GLU A 155 -16.06 11.14 -4.30
C GLU A 155 -15.01 10.67 -3.28
N LEU A 156 -14.21 9.65 -3.62
CA LEU A 156 -13.12 9.19 -2.77
C LEU A 156 -12.04 10.28 -2.55
N MET A 157 -11.95 11.29 -3.41
CA MET A 157 -11.08 12.45 -3.19
C MET A 157 -11.48 13.25 -1.95
N VAL A 158 -12.77 13.35 -1.64
CA VAL A 158 -13.27 14.03 -0.43
C VAL A 158 -12.80 13.28 0.82
N PHE A 159 -12.94 11.94 0.81
CA PHE A 159 -12.42 11.10 1.89
C PHE A 159 -10.90 11.19 2.00
N ALA A 160 -10.17 11.19 0.88
CA ALA A 160 -8.72 11.35 0.86
C ALA A 160 -8.29 12.69 1.47
N ALA A 161 -8.99 13.79 1.15
CA ALA A 161 -8.71 15.10 1.73
C ALA A 161 -8.94 15.11 3.25
N ALA A 162 -10.01 14.48 3.74
CA ALA A 162 -10.25 14.33 5.18
C ALA A 162 -9.18 13.45 5.86
N PHE A 163 -8.78 12.36 5.23
CA PHE A 163 -7.70 11.47 5.69
C PHE A 163 -6.35 12.20 5.77
N VAL A 164 -5.99 12.96 4.74
CA VAL A 164 -4.78 13.79 4.73
C VAL A 164 -4.86 14.88 5.79
N GLY A 165 -5.99 15.56 5.92
CA GLY A 165 -6.21 16.56 6.97
C GLY A 165 -6.05 15.98 8.38
N ALA A 166 -6.62 14.80 8.63
CA ALA A 166 -6.50 14.11 9.92
C ALA A 166 -5.05 13.66 10.20
N THR A 167 -4.33 13.13 9.21
CA THR A 167 -2.93 12.70 9.38
C THR A 167 -1.99 13.88 9.59
N VAL A 168 -2.17 14.99 8.86
CA VAL A 168 -1.41 16.24 9.06
C VAL A 168 -1.76 16.89 10.40
N GLY A 169 -3.03 16.92 10.78
CA GLY A 169 -3.47 17.42 12.08
C GLY A 169 -2.92 16.60 13.25
N PHE A 170 -2.87 15.27 13.11
CA PHE A 170 -2.22 14.39 14.07
C PHE A 170 -0.70 14.61 14.13
N LEU A 171 -0.07 14.78 12.97
CA LEU A 171 1.37 15.04 12.85
C LEU A 171 1.81 16.30 13.61
N TRP A 172 0.95 17.31 13.77
CA TRP A 172 1.21 18.48 14.62
C TRP A 172 1.60 18.09 16.06
N TYR A 173 0.97 17.05 16.60
CA TYR A 173 1.22 16.56 17.97
C TYR A 173 2.19 15.37 18.01
N ASN A 174 2.41 14.70 16.87
CA ASN A 174 3.23 13.50 16.78
C ASN A 174 4.61 13.74 16.18
N ALA A 175 4.86 14.91 15.57
CA ALA A 175 6.19 15.29 15.12
C ALA A 175 7.17 15.37 16.30
N TYR A 176 8.43 15.00 16.05
CA TYR A 176 9.44 14.94 17.11
C TYR A 176 9.65 16.29 17.81
N PRO A 177 9.67 16.33 19.16
CA PRO A 177 9.38 15.23 20.09
C PRO A 177 7.87 15.00 20.28
N ALA A 178 7.40 13.76 20.13
CA ALA A 178 5.96 13.46 20.14
C ALA A 178 5.28 13.72 21.48
N GLN A 179 4.12 14.36 21.42
CA GLN A 179 3.19 14.58 22.53
C GLN A 179 2.11 13.49 22.58
N VAL A 180 1.75 12.94 21.42
CA VAL A 180 0.74 11.89 21.27
C VAL A 180 1.30 10.77 20.38
N PHE A 181 1.17 9.53 20.85
CA PHE A 181 1.53 8.33 20.10
C PHE A 181 0.31 7.75 19.40
N MET A 182 0.50 7.26 18.18
CA MET A 182 -0.58 6.74 17.34
C MET A 182 -1.10 5.40 17.88
N GLY A 183 -0.17 4.51 18.25
CA GLY A 183 -0.48 3.19 18.76
C GLY A 183 -1.12 2.28 17.69
N ASP A 184 -1.49 1.07 18.12
CA ASP A 184 -2.03 0.08 17.18
C ASP A 184 -3.36 0.50 16.54
N THR A 185 -4.21 1.23 17.28
CA THR A 185 -5.52 1.67 16.79
C THR A 185 -5.36 2.61 15.59
N GLY A 186 -4.41 3.54 15.64
CA GLY A 186 -4.18 4.47 14.55
C GLY A 186 -3.44 3.80 13.38
N SER A 187 -2.30 3.15 13.64
CA SER A 187 -1.43 2.65 12.57
C SER A 187 -2.04 1.50 11.76
N LEU A 188 -2.76 0.57 12.42
CA LEU A 188 -3.48 -0.49 11.71
C LEU A 188 -4.61 0.09 10.85
N THR A 189 -5.32 1.10 11.36
CA THR A 189 -6.37 1.82 10.63
C THR A 189 -5.81 2.56 9.42
N LEU A 190 -4.70 3.29 9.56
CA LEU A 190 -4.08 4.00 8.44
C LEU A 190 -3.73 3.05 7.29
N GLY A 191 -3.04 1.94 7.58
CA GLY A 191 -2.70 0.97 6.55
C GLY A 191 -3.92 0.22 6.01
N GLY A 192 -4.94 -0.02 6.83
CA GLY A 192 -6.22 -0.59 6.39
C GLY A 192 -6.95 0.31 5.40
N ILE A 193 -7.07 1.60 5.71
CA ILE A 193 -7.64 2.62 4.83
C ILE A 193 -6.87 2.66 3.51
N ILE A 194 -5.54 2.76 3.55
CA ILE A 194 -4.70 2.82 2.34
C ILE A 194 -4.90 1.58 1.46
N GLY A 195 -4.91 0.39 2.06
CA GLY A 195 -5.13 -0.87 1.33
C GLY A 195 -6.51 -0.94 0.68
N VAL A 196 -7.57 -0.61 1.43
CA VAL A 196 -8.94 -0.60 0.93
C VAL A 196 -9.11 0.44 -0.17
N PHE A 197 -8.61 1.66 0.04
CA PHE A 197 -8.70 2.75 -0.91
C PHE A 197 -8.07 2.37 -2.26
N ALA A 198 -6.87 1.78 -2.23
CA ALA A 198 -6.18 1.35 -3.45
C ALA A 198 -6.93 0.24 -4.22
N VAL A 199 -7.58 -0.68 -3.50
CA VAL A 199 -8.43 -1.72 -4.11
C VAL A 199 -9.67 -1.10 -4.74
N LEU A 200 -10.35 -0.16 -4.07
CA LEU A 200 -11.54 0.51 -4.61
C LEU A 200 -11.27 1.27 -5.91
N ILE A 201 -10.06 1.82 -6.08
CA ILE A 201 -9.67 2.51 -7.30
C ILE A 201 -8.96 1.62 -8.34
N HIS A 202 -8.92 0.30 -8.12
CA HIS A 202 -8.25 -0.69 -9.00
C HIS A 202 -6.76 -0.35 -9.27
N LYS A 203 -6.05 0.13 -8.23
CA LYS A 203 -4.62 0.51 -8.25
C LYS A 203 -3.80 -0.22 -7.18
N GLU A 204 -4.27 -1.36 -6.68
CA GLU A 204 -3.58 -2.14 -5.65
C GLU A 204 -2.19 -2.63 -6.08
N MET A 205 -1.95 -2.86 -7.38
CA MET A 205 -0.61 -3.23 -7.89
C MET A 205 0.42 -2.10 -7.83
N LEU A 206 -0.02 -0.85 -7.61
CA LEU A 206 0.87 0.30 -7.38
C LEU A 206 1.36 0.40 -5.92
N LEU A 207 0.71 -0.31 -4.98
CA LEU A 207 1.02 -0.22 -3.55
C LEU A 207 2.49 -0.53 -3.19
N PRO A 208 3.19 -1.52 -3.78
CA PRO A 208 4.59 -1.78 -3.45
C PRO A 208 5.51 -0.57 -3.67
N ILE A 209 5.16 0.31 -4.60
CA ILE A 209 5.93 1.53 -4.89
C ILE A 209 5.37 2.69 -4.09
N LEU A 210 4.05 2.90 -4.16
CA LEU A 210 3.41 4.01 -3.48
C LEU A 210 3.61 3.96 -1.96
N CYS A 211 3.47 2.78 -1.37
CA CYS A 211 3.76 2.49 0.03
C CYS A 211 5.20 2.01 0.22
N GLY A 212 6.14 2.38 -0.64
CA GLY A 212 7.48 1.79 -0.66
C GLY A 212 8.22 1.91 0.67
N VAL A 213 7.98 2.97 1.44
CA VAL A 213 8.47 3.10 2.83
C VAL A 213 7.93 1.97 3.72
N PHE A 214 6.61 1.78 3.76
CA PHE A 214 5.98 0.69 4.52
C PHE A 214 6.47 -0.68 4.04
N PHE A 215 6.60 -0.82 2.72
CA PHE A 215 7.04 -2.06 2.09
C PHE A 215 8.47 -2.43 2.48
N VAL A 216 9.43 -1.49 2.43
CA VAL A 216 10.82 -1.79 2.84
C VAL A 216 10.95 -2.03 4.33
N GLU A 217 10.15 -1.35 5.16
CA GLU A 217 10.09 -1.60 6.59
C GLU A 217 9.64 -3.04 6.90
N ALA A 218 8.52 -3.47 6.31
CA ALA A 218 8.02 -4.83 6.45
C ALA A 218 8.98 -5.88 5.87
N LEU A 219 9.54 -5.62 4.69
CA LEU A 219 10.53 -6.51 4.07
C LEU A 219 11.77 -6.67 4.93
N SER A 220 12.24 -5.60 5.59
CA SER A 220 13.40 -5.67 6.49
C SER A 220 13.15 -6.64 7.65
N VAL A 221 11.94 -6.65 8.21
CA VAL A 221 11.54 -7.55 9.30
C VAL A 221 11.47 -9.00 8.80
N ILE A 222 10.83 -9.23 7.65
CA ILE A 222 10.73 -10.57 7.05
C ILE A 222 12.12 -11.15 6.78
N LEU A 223 13.01 -10.37 6.15
CA LEU A 223 14.38 -10.78 5.86
C LEU A 223 15.16 -11.07 7.14
N GLN A 224 15.08 -10.18 8.14
CA GLN A 224 15.77 -10.35 9.42
C GLN A 224 15.34 -11.62 10.15
N VAL A 225 14.02 -11.83 10.32
CA VAL A 225 13.48 -12.98 11.06
C VAL A 225 13.77 -14.29 10.32
N THR A 226 13.60 -14.31 9.00
CA THR A 226 13.85 -15.49 8.17
C THR A 226 15.32 -15.87 8.20
N TYR A 227 16.23 -14.90 8.03
CA TYR A 227 17.67 -15.12 8.04
C TYR A 227 18.18 -15.58 9.41
N PHE A 228 17.69 -14.98 10.50
CA PHE A 228 18.06 -15.37 11.86
C PHE A 228 17.63 -16.81 12.17
N LYS A 229 16.40 -17.19 11.82
CA LYS A 229 15.90 -18.57 12.00
C LYS A 229 16.68 -19.57 11.15
N TYR A 230 16.95 -19.24 9.89
CA TYR A 230 17.68 -20.11 8.98
C TYR A 230 19.11 -20.38 9.46
N THR A 231 19.85 -19.32 9.81
CA THR A 231 21.24 -19.44 10.29
C THR A 231 21.33 -20.14 11.65
N LYS A 232 20.40 -19.86 12.57
CA LYS A 232 20.31 -20.59 13.84
C LYS A 232 20.09 -22.09 13.63
N LYS A 233 19.24 -22.47 12.68
CA LYS A 233 18.99 -23.88 12.33
C LYS A 233 20.20 -24.56 11.70
N ARG A 234 20.96 -23.85 10.86
CA ARG A 234 22.09 -24.42 10.09
C ARG A 234 23.41 -24.44 10.84
N SER A 235 23.74 -23.37 11.57
CA SER A 235 25.04 -23.18 12.23
C SER A 235 24.97 -23.12 13.75
N GLY A 236 23.79 -23.33 14.36
CA GLY A 236 23.57 -23.20 15.81
C GLY A 236 23.54 -21.74 16.32
N ILE A 237 24.19 -20.82 15.60
CA ILE A 237 24.27 -19.39 15.91
C ILE A 237 23.36 -18.61 14.95
N GLY A 238 22.47 -17.78 15.52
CA GLY A 238 21.59 -16.90 14.74
C GLY A 238 22.31 -15.63 14.33
N LYS A 239 22.43 -15.41 13.01
CA LYS A 239 23.03 -14.21 12.43
C LYS A 239 21.97 -13.19 12.02
N ARG A 240 22.33 -11.91 11.99
CA ARG A 240 21.44 -10.78 11.66
C ARG A 240 21.81 -10.16 10.32
N VAL A 241 20.81 -9.74 9.53
CA VAL A 241 21.05 -8.98 8.29
C VAL A 241 21.28 -7.52 8.64
N PHE A 242 20.36 -6.94 9.40
CA PHE A 242 20.38 -5.58 9.89
C PHE A 242 20.75 -5.55 11.38
N LYS A 243 21.43 -4.48 11.82
CA LYS A 243 21.71 -4.19 13.24
C LYS A 243 20.47 -4.30 14.14
N MET A 244 19.33 -3.80 13.65
CA MET A 244 18.01 -3.93 14.25
C MET A 244 16.97 -3.86 13.12
N SER A 245 15.80 -4.45 13.32
CA SER A 245 14.64 -4.33 12.42
C SER A 245 13.43 -3.88 13.23
N PRO A 246 12.53 -3.04 12.69
CA PRO A 246 12.48 -2.53 11.32
C PRO A 246 13.64 -1.59 10.91
N LEU A 247 13.73 -1.24 9.63
CA LEU A 247 14.86 -0.56 8.99
C LEU A 247 15.14 0.81 9.59
N HIS A 248 14.13 1.56 10.04
CA HIS A 248 14.36 2.83 10.72
C HIS A 248 15.23 2.68 11.99
N HIS A 249 15.10 1.59 12.75
CA HIS A 249 15.95 1.33 13.93
C HIS A 249 17.36 0.90 13.54
N HIS A 250 17.54 0.28 12.37
CA HIS A 250 18.87 -0.01 11.84
C HIS A 250 19.72 1.26 11.72
N PHE A 251 19.12 2.35 11.23
CA PHE A 251 19.78 3.63 11.03
C PHE A 251 20.10 4.37 12.34
N GLN A 252 19.39 4.07 13.43
CA GLN A 252 19.66 4.62 14.77
C GLN A 252 20.84 3.94 15.49
N LYS A 253 21.32 2.78 15.01
CA LYS A 253 22.41 2.03 15.67
C LYS A 253 23.75 2.32 15.00
N ALA A 254 24.83 2.42 15.79
CA ALA A 254 26.19 2.54 15.29
C ALA A 254 26.65 1.22 14.66
N GLY A 255 27.35 1.30 13.53
CA GLY A 255 28.02 0.14 12.94
C GLY A 255 29.33 -0.18 13.65
N ASN A 256 29.73 -1.45 13.64
CA ASN A 256 30.97 -1.95 14.27
C ASN A 256 31.09 -1.70 15.79
N ALA A 257 30.00 -1.36 16.46
CA ALA A 257 29.95 -1.10 17.90
C ALA A 257 29.49 -2.32 18.72
N GLY A 258 29.85 -3.53 18.29
CA GLY A 258 29.51 -4.79 18.98
C GLY A 258 28.22 -5.49 18.53
N ILE A 259 27.49 -4.95 17.54
CA ILE A 259 26.35 -5.64 16.92
C ILE A 259 26.83 -6.41 15.68
N ASP A 260 26.84 -7.74 15.76
CA ASP A 260 27.14 -8.60 14.61
C ASP A 260 25.94 -8.67 13.66
N ALA A 261 26.06 -7.97 12.53
CA ALA A 261 25.09 -7.91 11.45
C ALA A 261 25.82 -7.83 10.10
N LEU A 262 25.23 -8.40 9.05
CA LEU A 262 25.81 -8.36 7.70
C LEU A 262 25.95 -6.93 7.17
N ILE A 263 24.95 -6.08 7.39
CA ILE A 263 24.95 -4.69 6.99
C ILE A 263 25.33 -3.84 8.20
N GLN A 264 26.47 -3.17 8.13
CA GLN A 264 26.98 -2.33 9.23
C GLN A 264 26.74 -0.83 9.01
N LYS A 265 26.65 -0.38 7.75
CA LYS A 265 26.38 1.03 7.43
C LYS A 265 24.97 1.41 7.89
N PRO A 266 24.74 2.62 8.45
CA PRO A 266 25.73 3.67 8.70
C PRO A 266 26.60 3.37 9.93
N LEU A 267 27.86 3.78 9.89
CA LEU A 267 28.79 3.60 11.02
C LEU A 267 28.43 4.55 12.17
N ILE A 268 28.05 5.78 11.84
CA ILE A 268 27.58 6.79 12.79
C ILE A 268 26.04 6.74 12.84
N PRO A 269 25.42 6.66 14.04
CA PRO A 269 23.97 6.74 14.20
C PRO A 269 23.38 7.99 13.54
N ILE A 270 22.20 7.84 12.93
CA ILE A 270 21.43 8.96 12.39
C ILE A 270 20.37 9.35 13.43
N THR A 271 20.20 10.65 13.65
CA THR A 271 19.16 11.17 14.53
C THR A 271 17.76 10.87 13.99
N GLU A 272 16.81 10.63 14.89
CA GLU A 272 15.44 10.26 14.53
C GLU A 272 14.75 11.25 13.57
N PRO A 273 14.73 12.58 13.83
CA PRO A 273 14.14 13.53 12.89
C PRO A 273 14.74 13.43 11.48
N LYS A 274 16.06 13.20 11.38
CA LYS A 274 16.76 13.09 10.11
C LYS A 274 16.41 11.80 9.36
N ILE A 275 16.14 10.70 10.07
CA ILE A 275 15.62 9.47 9.47
C ILE A 275 14.22 9.73 8.93
N VAL A 276 13.33 10.29 9.76
CA VAL A 276 11.93 10.58 9.42
C VAL A 276 11.83 11.47 8.18
N SER A 277 12.54 12.61 8.15
CA SER A 277 12.52 13.50 6.98
C SER A 277 13.05 12.84 5.70
N ARG A 278 14.08 11.97 5.81
CA ARG A 278 14.60 11.24 4.63
C ARG A 278 13.61 10.23 4.11
N PHE A 279 12.90 9.54 5.00
CA PHE A 279 11.87 8.59 4.62
C PHE A 279 10.69 9.29 3.97
N TRP A 280 10.29 10.46 4.45
CA TRP A 280 9.28 11.29 3.78
C TRP A 280 9.74 11.75 2.39
N LEU A 281 10.99 12.20 2.24
CA LEU A 281 11.55 12.57 0.93
C LEU A 281 11.48 11.40 -0.05
N ILE A 282 11.89 10.21 0.39
CA ILE A 282 11.79 8.98 -0.42
C ILE A 282 10.32 8.68 -0.75
N GLY A 283 9.41 8.76 0.23
CA GLY A 283 7.97 8.56 0.03
C GLY A 283 7.37 9.52 -0.99
N MET A 284 7.73 10.81 -0.93
CA MET A 284 7.28 11.81 -1.92
C MET A 284 7.79 11.50 -3.32
N ILE A 285 9.07 11.12 -3.45
CA ILE A 285 9.64 10.70 -4.75
C ILE A 285 8.89 9.48 -5.29
N LEU A 286 8.66 8.47 -4.46
CA LEU A 286 7.94 7.26 -4.85
C LEU A 286 6.47 7.55 -5.24
N ALA A 287 5.81 8.47 -4.54
CA ALA A 287 4.46 8.91 -4.88
C ALA A 287 4.42 9.62 -6.24
N VAL A 288 5.37 10.52 -6.52
CA VAL A 288 5.51 11.16 -7.84
C VAL A 288 5.78 10.11 -8.92
N ILE A 289 6.67 9.16 -8.68
CA ILE A 289 6.94 8.05 -9.61
C ILE A 289 5.66 7.26 -9.87
N ALA A 290 4.92 6.88 -8.81
CA ALA A 290 3.68 6.12 -8.91
C ALA A 290 2.63 6.84 -9.77
N VAL A 291 2.42 8.15 -9.55
CA VAL A 291 1.49 8.95 -10.37
C VAL A 291 2.01 9.12 -11.81
N ALA A 292 3.30 9.34 -11.99
CA ALA A 292 3.91 9.50 -13.31
C ALA A 292 3.78 8.24 -14.18
N THR A 293 3.69 7.05 -13.57
CA THR A 293 3.46 5.79 -14.30
C THR A 293 2.17 5.78 -15.12
N LEU A 294 1.18 6.61 -14.75
CA LEU A 294 -0.07 6.75 -15.51
C LEU A 294 0.19 7.35 -16.90
N LYS A 295 1.09 8.32 -16.99
CA LYS A 295 1.37 9.05 -18.24
C LYS A 295 2.35 8.31 -19.14
N MET A 296 3.17 7.41 -18.60
CA MET A 296 4.10 6.61 -19.40
C MET A 296 3.42 5.53 -20.26
N ARG A 297 2.09 5.47 -20.23
CA ARG A 297 1.25 4.57 -21.01
C ARG A 297 1.07 5.05 -22.44
#